data_AF-A0A8S1VHF9-F1
#
_entry.id   AF-A0A8S1VHF9-F1
#
_cell.length_a   1.000
_cell.length_b   1.000
_cell.length_c   1.000
_cell.angle_alpha   90.00
_cell.angle_beta   90.00
_cell.angle_gamma   90.00
#
_symmetry.space_group_name_H-M   'P 1'
#
loop_
_entity.id
_entity.type
_entity.pdbx_description
1 polymer ?
#
loop_
_entity_poly.entity_id
_entity_poly.type
_entity_poly.pdbx_seq_one_letter_code
_entity_poly.pdbx_strand_id
1 'polypeptide(L)'
;MFKLNSNEHIQEEIISKISHLQLSETDDDNSKYGSPALDSRLLEVIRELPHHLKQKLYSLIPQTNYQLIKQNDDSIYYGILENQQKQGAGIQIWPKIGNLLEGLWENDQLEGYCRMNYANGDIFECQFKQGKTNGFGIFKSQKKLVKGLWIDNTIQGEGQEIKSDGTKYFGQFQNGKKEGRGILILKDECKYEGQFKNNTFHGEGTFQWNDGSVYTGTFTKGQILGFGQYMNSNRIQMIGHFTELKQPRVDQKEINQHLQTIIFVNQQNQTLMIEKILNQLDKIHQFISFSKKNLTKTNSFKLNILSRIKNESSLLFMTQCLNLQRDRII
;
A
#
# COMPACT_ATOMS: atom_id res chain seq x y z
N MET A 1 -23.03 -14.00 -35.75
CA MET A 1 -21.87 -14.80 -36.18
C MET A 1 -20.61 -13.96 -36.09
N PHE A 2 -19.93 -13.96 -34.96
CA PHE A 2 -18.55 -13.46 -34.86
C PHE A 2 -17.66 -14.65 -34.56
N LYS A 3 -16.63 -14.80 -35.40
CA LYS A 3 -15.75 -15.95 -35.53
C LYS A 3 -15.07 -16.30 -34.21
N LEU A 4 -15.25 -17.55 -33.80
CA LEU A 4 -14.39 -18.26 -32.86
C LEU A 4 -13.03 -18.55 -33.51
N ASN A 5 -11.98 -18.39 -32.70
CA ASN A 5 -10.77 -19.22 -32.64
C ASN A 5 -9.79 -19.22 -33.81
N SER A 6 -8.90 -18.22 -33.84
CA SER A 6 -7.59 -18.32 -34.52
C SER A 6 -6.47 -18.86 -33.61
N ASN A 7 -6.62 -18.80 -32.28
CA ASN A 7 -5.60 -19.30 -31.34
C ASN A 7 -5.72 -20.80 -31.01
N GLU A 8 -6.94 -21.36 -30.97
CA GLU A 8 -7.09 -22.80 -30.71
C GLU A 8 -6.59 -23.65 -31.87
N HIS A 9 -6.77 -23.21 -33.13
CA HIS A 9 -6.33 -23.98 -34.29
C HIS A 9 -4.80 -24.00 -34.42
N ILE A 10 -4.12 -22.91 -34.06
CA ILE A 10 -2.64 -22.85 -33.97
C ILE A 10 -2.14 -23.72 -32.80
N GLN A 11 -2.85 -23.73 -31.67
CA GLN A 11 -2.52 -24.59 -30.53
C GLN A 11 -2.66 -26.09 -30.87
N GLU A 12 -3.74 -26.49 -31.55
CA GLU A 12 -3.94 -27.89 -31.99
C GLU A 12 -2.89 -28.34 -33.02
N GLU A 13 -2.51 -27.46 -33.94
CA GLU A 13 -1.48 -27.74 -34.96
C GLU A 13 -0.07 -27.88 -34.34
N ILE A 14 0.24 -27.09 -33.31
CA ILE A 14 1.49 -27.21 -32.54
C ILE A 14 1.48 -28.46 -31.66
N ILE A 15 0.35 -28.78 -31.01
CA ILE A 15 0.19 -29.99 -30.18
C ILE A 15 0.40 -31.26 -31.03
N SER A 16 -0.17 -31.31 -32.22
CA SER A 16 0.00 -32.43 -33.16
C SER A 16 1.44 -32.59 -33.67
N LYS A 17 2.17 -31.48 -33.86
CA LYS A 17 3.57 -31.51 -34.32
C LYS A 17 4.54 -31.95 -33.22
N ILE A 18 4.26 -31.61 -31.96
CA ILE A 18 5.11 -31.96 -30.81
C ILE A 18 4.84 -33.37 -30.29
N SER A 19 3.63 -33.92 -30.44
CA SER A 19 3.28 -35.27 -29.97
C SER A 19 4.01 -36.40 -30.68
N HIS A 20 4.58 -36.15 -31.86
CA HIS A 20 5.36 -37.12 -32.63
C HIS A 20 6.87 -37.07 -32.36
N LEU A 21 7.34 -36.13 -31.53
CA LEU A 21 8.74 -36.08 -31.13
C LEU A 21 9.02 -37.23 -30.15
N GLN A 22 9.55 -38.34 -30.68
CA GLN A 22 10.23 -39.35 -29.87
C GLN A 22 11.50 -38.71 -29.31
N LEU A 23 11.38 -38.06 -28.16
CA LEU A 23 12.51 -37.70 -27.32
C LEU A 23 12.91 -38.99 -26.60
N SER A 24 14.04 -39.58 -27.00
CA SER A 24 14.54 -40.80 -26.38
C SER A 24 14.76 -40.60 -24.88
N GLU A 25 14.21 -41.53 -24.10
CA GLU A 25 14.72 -41.82 -22.77
C GLU A 25 16.16 -42.30 -22.94
N THR A 26 17.11 -41.56 -22.39
CA THR A 26 18.53 -41.94 -22.23
C THR A 26 19.20 -42.50 -23.49
N ASP A 27 19.88 -41.65 -24.25
CA ASP A 27 20.98 -42.11 -25.10
C ASP A 27 22.30 -41.73 -24.42
N ASP A 28 22.82 -42.68 -23.65
CA ASP A 28 24.25 -42.85 -23.40
C ASP A 28 24.95 -42.96 -24.76
N ASP A 29 25.56 -41.89 -25.25
CA ASP A 29 26.75 -42.07 -26.08
C ASP A 29 27.68 -40.86 -26.11
N ASN A 30 28.83 -41.06 -25.47
CA ASN A 30 30.01 -40.22 -25.56
C ASN A 30 30.52 -40.18 -27.01
N SER A 31 30.48 -39.02 -27.68
CA SER A 31 31.43 -38.77 -28.78
C SER A 31 31.88 -37.31 -28.90
N LYS A 32 33.14 -37.11 -28.47
CA LYS A 32 34.22 -36.32 -29.08
C LYS A 32 33.92 -34.90 -29.61
N TYR A 33 34.46 -33.94 -28.87
CA TYR A 33 35.09 -32.69 -29.32
C TYR A 33 34.80 -32.24 -30.78
N GLY A 34 33.72 -31.49 -30.92
CA GLY A 34 33.49 -30.53 -32.01
C GLY A 34 32.80 -29.32 -31.38
N SER A 35 33.06 -28.11 -31.88
CA SER A 35 32.33 -26.88 -31.51
C SER A 35 30.84 -27.19 -31.31
N PRO A 36 30.19 -26.76 -30.21
CA PRO A 36 28.83 -27.18 -29.92
C PRO A 36 27.90 -26.55 -30.95
N ALA A 37 27.65 -27.27 -32.03
CA ALA A 37 26.45 -27.03 -32.81
C ALA A 37 25.30 -27.09 -31.83
N LEU A 38 24.52 -26.01 -31.78
CA LEU A 38 23.37 -25.92 -30.89
C LEU A 38 22.50 -27.17 -31.11
N ASP A 39 22.23 -27.91 -30.03
CA ASP A 39 21.40 -29.13 -30.06
C ASP A 39 20.17 -28.87 -30.95
N SER A 40 19.97 -29.68 -31.99
CA SER A 40 18.88 -29.48 -32.95
C SER A 40 17.52 -29.47 -32.27
N ARG A 41 17.38 -30.18 -31.15
CA ARG A 41 16.20 -30.17 -30.28
C ARG A 41 16.01 -28.80 -29.62
N LEU A 42 17.08 -28.17 -29.13
CA LEU A 42 17.03 -26.81 -28.57
C LEU A 42 16.64 -25.78 -29.65
N LEU A 43 17.10 -25.95 -30.90
CA LEU A 43 16.70 -25.10 -32.02
C LEU A 43 15.20 -25.19 -32.34
N GLU A 44 14.60 -26.37 -32.26
CA GLU A 44 13.14 -26.55 -32.43
C GLU A 44 12.36 -25.85 -31.32
N VAL A 45 12.81 -25.97 -30.07
CA VAL A 45 12.19 -25.30 -28.91
C VAL A 45 12.27 -23.78 -29.04
N ILE A 46 13.41 -23.26 -29.48
CA ILE A 46 13.58 -21.83 -29.75
C ILE A 46 12.63 -21.35 -30.86
N ARG A 47 12.30 -22.17 -31.86
CA ARG A 47 11.39 -21.76 -32.95
C ARG A 47 9.98 -21.43 -32.44
N GLU A 48 9.52 -22.10 -31.40
CA GLU A 48 8.17 -21.92 -30.86
C GLU A 48 8.04 -20.77 -29.85
N LEU A 49 9.15 -20.21 -29.37
CA LEU A 49 9.11 -19.13 -28.38
C LEU A 49 8.73 -17.76 -28.98
N PRO A 50 8.09 -16.86 -28.21
CA PRO A 50 7.98 -15.45 -28.59
C PRO A 50 9.35 -14.83 -28.93
N HIS A 51 9.42 -13.96 -29.94
CA HIS A 51 10.68 -13.40 -30.46
C HIS A 51 11.60 -12.80 -29.38
N HIS A 52 11.02 -12.10 -28.39
CA HIS A 52 11.80 -11.52 -27.29
C HIS A 52 12.44 -12.59 -26.38
N LEU A 53 11.78 -13.74 -26.18
CA LEU A 53 12.34 -14.87 -25.43
C LEU A 53 13.38 -15.64 -26.26
N LYS A 54 13.21 -15.74 -27.59
CA LYS A 54 14.24 -16.32 -28.47
C LYS A 54 15.57 -15.60 -28.32
N GLN A 55 15.54 -14.27 -28.44
CA GLN A 55 16.75 -13.44 -28.32
C GLN A 55 17.41 -13.60 -26.94
N LYS A 56 16.59 -13.63 -25.88
CA LYS A 56 17.08 -13.85 -24.52
C LYS A 56 17.71 -15.24 -24.37
N LEU A 57 17.04 -16.29 -24.85
CA LEU A 57 17.56 -17.65 -24.79
C LEU A 57 18.86 -17.79 -25.60
N TYR A 58 18.94 -17.26 -26.82
CA TYR A 58 20.19 -17.20 -27.58
C TYR A 58 21.33 -16.48 -26.84
N SER A 59 21.02 -15.42 -26.07
CA SER A 59 22.03 -14.70 -25.28
C SER A 59 22.50 -15.45 -24.03
N LEU A 60 21.69 -16.40 -23.54
CA LEU A 60 21.98 -17.19 -22.33
C LEU A 60 22.68 -18.51 -22.64
N ILE A 61 22.76 -18.90 -23.91
CA ILE A 61 23.47 -20.12 -24.33
C ILE A 61 24.94 -19.75 -24.58
N PRO A 62 25.81 -19.84 -23.54
CA PRO A 62 27.05 -20.62 -23.76
C PRO A 62 27.68 -21.32 -22.53
N GLN A 63 28.48 -22.35 -22.85
CA GLN A 63 29.50 -23.12 -22.08
C GLN A 63 29.09 -24.51 -21.55
N THR A 64 30.02 -25.44 -21.77
CA THR A 64 29.93 -26.91 -21.73
C THR A 64 29.28 -27.48 -20.45
N ASN A 65 28.58 -28.62 -20.60
CA ASN A 65 27.96 -29.48 -19.57
C ASN A 65 26.45 -29.28 -19.31
N TYR A 66 25.77 -28.38 -20.03
CA TYR A 66 24.31 -28.29 -19.96
C TYR A 66 23.65 -29.42 -20.74
N GLN A 67 22.60 -29.99 -20.17
CA GLN A 67 21.77 -31.02 -20.77
C GLN A 67 20.38 -30.46 -21.04
N LEU A 68 19.72 -31.01 -22.05
CA LEU A 68 18.35 -30.66 -22.44
C LEU A 68 17.43 -31.83 -22.10
N ILE A 69 16.48 -31.63 -21.19
CA ILE A 69 15.47 -32.64 -20.84
C ILE A 69 14.06 -32.07 -20.93
N LYS A 70 13.12 -32.89 -21.40
CA LYS A 70 11.69 -32.61 -21.33
C LYS A 70 11.13 -33.19 -20.03
N GLN A 71 10.36 -32.40 -19.31
CA GLN A 71 9.73 -32.79 -18.04
C GLN A 71 8.29 -33.27 -18.26
N ASN A 72 7.71 -33.87 -17.22
CA ASN A 72 6.35 -34.42 -17.24
C ASN A 72 5.26 -33.35 -17.51
N ASP A 73 5.52 -32.08 -17.22
CA ASP A 73 4.62 -30.96 -17.46
C ASP A 73 4.79 -30.33 -18.86
N ASP A 74 5.45 -31.03 -19.78
CA ASP A 74 5.90 -30.56 -21.11
C ASP A 74 6.85 -29.36 -21.08
N SER A 75 7.31 -28.94 -19.91
CA SER A 75 8.36 -27.94 -19.82
C SER A 75 9.71 -28.55 -20.18
N ILE A 76 10.63 -27.69 -20.58
CA ILE A 76 11.95 -28.08 -21.03
C ILE A 76 12.95 -27.42 -20.12
N TYR A 77 13.82 -28.23 -19.53
CA TYR A 77 14.94 -27.75 -18.76
C TYR A 77 16.21 -27.82 -19.60
N TYR A 78 16.97 -26.74 -19.59
CA TYR A 78 18.28 -26.63 -20.20
C TYR A 78 19.26 -26.12 -19.14
N GLY A 79 20.10 -27.01 -18.62
CA GLY A 79 20.96 -26.70 -17.48
C GLY A 79 21.77 -27.89 -17.01
N ILE A 80 22.42 -27.76 -15.85
CA ILE A 80 23.22 -28.84 -15.27
C ILE A 80 22.30 -29.89 -14.65
N LEU A 81 22.62 -31.16 -14.88
CA LEU A 81 22.00 -32.32 -14.24
C LEU A 81 23.05 -33.15 -13.52
N GLU A 82 22.78 -33.51 -12.27
CA GLU A 82 23.56 -34.48 -11.49
C GLU A 82 22.61 -35.56 -10.98
N ASN A 83 22.92 -36.84 -11.21
CA ASN A 83 22.06 -37.97 -10.84
C ASN A 83 20.59 -37.83 -11.30
N GLN A 84 20.39 -37.32 -12.53
CA GLN A 84 19.07 -37.04 -13.12
C GLN A 84 18.27 -35.91 -12.44
N GLN A 85 18.88 -35.15 -11.53
CA GLN A 85 18.25 -34.02 -10.85
C GLN A 85 18.85 -32.69 -11.32
N LYS A 86 18.02 -31.65 -11.37
CA LYS A 86 18.46 -30.28 -11.71
C LYS A 86 19.40 -29.76 -10.62
N GLN A 87 20.56 -29.28 -11.06
CA GLN A 87 21.62 -28.76 -10.21
C GLN A 87 22.18 -27.48 -10.81
N GLY A 88 22.76 -26.60 -9.97
CA GLY A 88 23.47 -25.41 -10.42
C GLY A 88 22.62 -24.48 -11.28
N ALA A 89 23.25 -23.78 -12.22
CA ALA A 89 22.53 -22.87 -13.11
C ALA A 89 21.75 -23.62 -14.19
N GLY A 90 20.52 -23.17 -14.45
CA GLY A 90 19.68 -23.73 -15.50
C GLY A 90 18.49 -22.85 -15.87
N ILE A 91 17.91 -23.16 -17.03
CA ILE A 91 16.78 -22.45 -17.61
C ILE A 91 15.63 -23.45 -17.79
N GLN A 92 14.46 -23.13 -17.23
CA GLN A 92 13.23 -23.88 -17.48
C GLN A 92 12.29 -23.08 -18.36
N ILE A 93 11.77 -23.71 -19.40
CA ILE A 93 10.95 -23.10 -20.45
C ILE A 93 9.62 -23.85 -20.48
N TRP A 94 8.50 -23.12 -20.50
CA TRP A 94 7.18 -23.69 -20.75
C TRP A 94 6.68 -23.21 -22.10
N PRO A 95 6.98 -23.91 -23.22
CA PRO A 95 6.73 -23.40 -24.57
C PRO A 95 5.25 -23.09 -24.82
N LYS A 96 4.35 -23.97 -24.35
CA LYS A 96 2.90 -23.84 -24.55
C LYS A 96 2.32 -22.53 -24.02
N ILE A 97 2.84 -22.03 -22.90
CA ILE A 97 2.36 -20.80 -22.26
C ILE A 97 3.33 -19.63 -22.45
N GLY A 98 4.54 -19.87 -22.96
CA GLY A 98 5.56 -18.86 -23.22
C GLY A 98 6.26 -18.30 -21.98
N ASN A 99 6.37 -19.07 -20.89
CA ASN A 99 7.10 -18.65 -19.70
C ASN A 99 8.54 -19.17 -19.73
N LEU A 100 9.48 -18.41 -19.13
CA LEU A 100 10.88 -18.76 -19.03
C LEU A 100 11.42 -18.40 -17.65
N LEU A 101 12.01 -19.38 -16.95
CA LEU A 101 12.63 -19.24 -15.65
C LEU A 101 14.14 -19.47 -15.75
N GLU A 102 14.91 -18.46 -15.36
CA GLU A 102 16.36 -18.54 -15.15
C GLU A 102 16.59 -18.71 -13.65
N GLY A 103 17.37 -19.69 -13.21
CA GLY A 103 17.58 -19.88 -11.77
C GLY A 103 18.75 -20.79 -11.42
N LEU A 104 19.06 -20.84 -10.13
CA LEU A 104 19.90 -21.89 -9.57
C LEU A 104 19.03 -23.01 -9.01
N TRP A 105 19.54 -24.22 -9.11
CA TRP A 105 18.86 -25.45 -8.77
C TRP A 105 19.71 -26.26 -7.80
N GLU A 106 19.07 -26.88 -6.82
CA GLU A 106 19.68 -27.87 -5.93
C GLU A 106 18.69 -29.01 -5.75
N ASN A 107 19.03 -30.21 -6.23
CA ASN A 107 18.17 -31.40 -6.16
C ASN A 107 16.72 -31.13 -6.63
N ASP A 108 16.57 -30.61 -7.85
CA ASP A 108 15.29 -30.23 -8.48
C ASP A 108 14.54 -29.03 -7.87
N GLN A 109 15.05 -28.43 -6.80
CA GLN A 109 14.46 -27.26 -6.15
C GLN A 109 15.16 -25.97 -6.56
N LEU A 110 14.39 -24.89 -6.69
CA LEU A 110 14.97 -23.55 -6.89
C LEU A 110 15.69 -23.09 -5.63
N GLU A 111 16.90 -22.59 -5.82
CA GLU A 111 17.75 -22.06 -4.77
C GLU A 111 18.36 -20.73 -5.24
N GLY A 112 18.73 -19.85 -4.31
CA GLY A 112 19.38 -18.59 -4.63
C GLY A 112 18.56 -17.68 -5.56
N TYR A 113 19.23 -16.90 -6.39
CA TYR A 113 18.54 -15.92 -7.24
C TYR A 113 17.89 -16.57 -8.46
N CYS A 114 16.60 -16.27 -8.67
CA CYS A 114 15.86 -16.71 -9.84
C CYS A 114 15.10 -15.54 -10.48
N ARG A 115 14.87 -15.66 -11.79
CA ARG A 115 14.14 -14.72 -12.64
C ARG A 115 13.14 -15.45 -13.51
N MET A 116 11.86 -15.20 -13.27
CA MET A 116 10.75 -15.62 -14.14
C MET A 116 10.40 -14.49 -15.11
N ASN A 117 10.40 -14.79 -16.40
CA ASN A 117 9.87 -13.96 -17.47
C ASN A 117 8.56 -14.62 -17.95
N TYR A 118 7.44 -13.91 -17.81
CA TYR A 118 6.13 -14.39 -18.21
C TYR A 118 5.81 -13.98 -19.65
N ALA A 119 5.02 -14.78 -20.36
CA ALA A 119 4.62 -14.49 -21.75
C ALA A 119 3.89 -13.15 -21.93
N ASN A 120 3.18 -12.68 -20.89
CA ASN A 120 2.50 -11.39 -20.90
C ASN A 120 3.46 -10.18 -20.72
N GLY A 121 4.76 -10.44 -20.58
CA GLY A 121 5.80 -9.43 -20.37
C GLY A 121 6.05 -9.07 -18.91
N ASP A 122 5.34 -9.69 -17.95
CA ASP A 122 5.65 -9.54 -16.54
C ASP A 122 6.98 -10.21 -16.21
N ILE A 123 7.68 -9.68 -15.22
CA ILE A 123 8.98 -10.17 -14.74
C ILE A 123 8.90 -10.31 -13.23
N PHE A 124 9.36 -11.45 -12.71
CA PHE A 124 9.53 -11.68 -11.28
C PHE A 124 10.94 -12.14 -10.97
N GLU A 125 11.66 -11.39 -10.15
CA GLU A 125 13.03 -11.66 -9.73
C GLU A 125 13.05 -11.82 -8.21
N CYS A 126 13.60 -12.91 -7.68
CA CYS A 126 13.58 -13.15 -6.23
C CYS A 126 14.68 -14.13 -5.80
N GLN A 127 15.03 -14.08 -4.51
CA GLN A 127 15.76 -15.16 -3.85
C GLN A 127 14.80 -16.32 -3.52
N PHE A 128 15.30 -17.54 -3.68
CA PHE A 128 14.62 -18.80 -3.40
C PHE A 128 15.44 -19.62 -2.41
N LYS A 129 14.73 -20.39 -1.60
CA LYS A 129 15.28 -21.43 -0.74
C LYS A 129 14.34 -22.62 -0.75
N GLN A 130 14.83 -23.80 -1.07
CA GLN A 130 14.02 -25.02 -1.12
C GLN A 130 12.75 -24.88 -1.97
N GLY A 131 12.87 -24.27 -3.15
CA GLY A 131 11.77 -24.10 -4.10
C GLY A 131 10.76 -23.00 -3.76
N LYS A 132 10.93 -22.27 -2.65
CA LYS A 132 10.04 -21.17 -2.25
C LYS A 132 10.78 -19.85 -2.23
N THR A 133 10.09 -18.74 -2.54
CA THR A 133 10.70 -17.41 -2.40
C THR A 133 11.10 -17.17 -0.94
N ASN A 134 12.33 -16.75 -0.72
CA ASN A 134 12.86 -16.43 0.59
C ASN A 134 13.93 -15.35 0.46
N GLY A 135 13.51 -14.09 0.56
CA GLY A 135 14.41 -12.94 0.52
C GLY A 135 13.85 -11.78 -0.31
N PHE A 136 14.72 -10.86 -0.69
CA PHE A 136 14.30 -9.69 -1.46
C PHE A 136 13.91 -10.07 -2.89
N GLY A 137 12.86 -9.45 -3.41
CA GLY A 137 12.37 -9.70 -4.75
C GLY A 137 11.64 -8.51 -5.36
N ILE A 138 11.51 -8.55 -6.68
CA ILE A 138 10.96 -7.52 -7.54
C ILE A 138 9.95 -8.17 -8.49
N PHE A 139 8.70 -7.73 -8.43
CA PHE A 139 7.69 -8.03 -9.44
C PHE A 139 7.44 -6.79 -10.30
N LYS A 140 7.59 -6.91 -11.61
CA LYS A 140 7.35 -5.84 -12.57
C LYS A 140 6.30 -6.30 -13.59
N SER A 141 5.26 -5.50 -13.75
CA SER A 141 4.24 -5.65 -14.78
C SER A 141 4.03 -4.31 -15.49
N GLN A 142 3.22 -4.30 -16.54
CA GLN A 142 2.78 -3.04 -17.16
C GLN A 142 2.02 -2.13 -16.17
N LYS A 143 1.30 -2.73 -15.20
CA LYS A 143 0.42 -1.99 -14.29
C LYS A 143 1.12 -1.51 -13.03
N LYS A 144 2.13 -2.24 -12.55
CA LYS A 144 2.79 -1.97 -11.27
C LYS A 144 4.20 -2.57 -11.17
N LEU A 145 5.01 -1.96 -10.33
CA LEU A 145 6.28 -2.44 -9.81
C LEU A 145 6.13 -2.66 -8.30
N VAL A 146 6.45 -3.86 -7.82
CA VAL A 146 6.43 -4.20 -6.39
C VAL A 146 7.83 -4.67 -6.00
N LYS A 147 8.39 -4.13 -4.92
CA LYS A 147 9.68 -4.58 -4.36
C LYS A 147 9.55 -4.78 -2.86
N GLY A 148 10.22 -5.78 -2.31
CA GLY A 148 10.19 -6.02 -0.86
C GLY A 148 10.69 -7.41 -0.51
N LEU A 149 10.41 -7.83 0.72
CA LEU A 149 10.70 -9.17 1.21
C LEU A 149 9.61 -10.14 0.77
N TRP A 150 9.99 -11.23 0.10
CA TRP A 150 9.10 -12.29 -0.35
C TRP A 150 9.39 -13.58 0.42
N ILE A 151 8.35 -14.13 1.03
CA ILE A 151 8.39 -15.37 1.81
C ILE A 151 7.20 -16.22 1.35
N ASP A 152 7.45 -17.49 1.03
CA ASP A 152 6.43 -18.46 0.63
C ASP A 152 5.50 -17.92 -0.48
N ASN A 153 6.10 -17.34 -1.51
CA ASN A 153 5.47 -16.75 -2.70
C ASN A 153 4.61 -15.51 -2.44
N THR A 154 4.74 -14.88 -1.27
CA THR A 154 3.98 -13.67 -0.91
C THR A 154 4.90 -12.57 -0.39
N ILE A 155 4.59 -11.30 -0.71
CA ILE A 155 5.29 -10.17 -0.11
C ILE A 155 4.88 -10.01 1.36
N GLN A 156 5.87 -9.78 2.21
CA GLN A 156 5.78 -9.67 3.67
C GLN A 156 6.67 -8.52 4.15
N GLY A 157 6.39 -7.98 5.34
CA GLY A 157 7.20 -6.95 5.95
C GLY A 157 7.27 -5.68 5.11
N GLU A 158 8.38 -4.95 5.18
CA GLU A 158 8.55 -3.68 4.46
C GLU A 158 8.67 -3.89 2.94
N GLY A 159 7.95 -3.07 2.19
CA GLY A 159 7.98 -3.08 0.74
C GLY A 159 7.48 -1.79 0.11
N GLN A 160 7.53 -1.77 -1.22
CA GLN A 160 7.03 -0.68 -2.04
C GLN A 160 6.19 -1.20 -3.19
N GLU A 161 5.09 -0.50 -3.49
CA GLU A 161 4.28 -0.69 -4.69
C GLU A 161 4.19 0.63 -5.45
N ILE A 162 4.59 0.65 -6.71
CA ILE A 162 4.48 1.81 -7.61
C ILE A 162 3.59 1.39 -8.77
N LYS A 163 2.43 2.03 -8.91
CA LYS A 163 1.50 1.80 -10.00
C LYS A 163 1.83 2.69 -11.20
N SER A 164 1.44 2.23 -12.37
CA SER A 164 1.55 2.95 -13.64
C SER A 164 0.79 4.28 -13.66
N ASP A 165 -0.26 4.42 -12.83
CA ASP A 165 -1.00 5.68 -12.67
C ASP A 165 -0.29 6.72 -11.80
N GLY A 166 0.92 6.42 -11.30
CA GLY A 166 1.71 7.28 -10.43
C GLY A 166 1.46 7.07 -8.93
N THR A 167 0.46 6.27 -8.54
CA THR A 167 0.20 5.93 -7.14
C THR A 167 1.36 5.13 -6.55
N LYS A 168 1.85 5.53 -5.38
CA LYS A 168 2.99 4.90 -4.69
C LYS A 168 2.59 4.51 -3.28
N TYR A 169 2.96 3.32 -2.85
CA TYR A 169 2.86 2.86 -1.47
C TYR A 169 4.23 2.45 -0.97
N PHE A 170 4.54 2.85 0.26
CA PHE A 170 5.74 2.46 1.00
C PHE A 170 5.32 2.02 2.40
N GLY A 171 5.67 0.80 2.80
CA GLY A 171 5.37 0.34 4.15
C GLY A 171 5.13 -1.16 4.20
N GLN A 172 4.38 -1.56 5.22
CA GLN A 172 4.26 -2.95 5.60
C GLN A 172 3.27 -3.73 4.73
N PHE A 173 3.62 -4.98 4.47
CA PHE A 173 2.81 -5.98 3.79
C PHE A 173 2.67 -7.21 4.69
N GLN A 174 1.50 -7.85 4.64
CA GLN A 174 1.27 -9.17 5.20
C GLN A 174 0.48 -10.01 4.20
N ASN A 175 1.01 -11.18 3.82
CA ASN A 175 0.38 -12.10 2.86
C ASN A 175 -0.08 -11.40 1.57
N GLY A 176 0.76 -10.53 1.01
CA GLY A 176 0.44 -9.80 -0.22
C GLY A 176 -0.50 -8.59 -0.07
N LYS A 177 -0.93 -8.25 1.15
CA LYS A 177 -1.80 -7.10 1.42
C LYS A 177 -1.05 -6.02 2.19
N LYS A 178 -1.39 -4.75 1.95
CA LYS A 178 -0.93 -3.63 2.79
C LYS A 178 -1.55 -3.79 4.17
N GLU A 179 -0.72 -3.84 5.19
CA GLU A 179 -1.08 -4.14 6.58
C GLU A 179 -0.07 -3.43 7.48
N GLY A 180 -0.45 -2.97 8.67
CA GLY A 180 0.48 -2.27 9.56
C GLY A 180 0.71 -0.81 9.11
N ARG A 181 1.89 -0.23 9.36
CA ARG A 181 2.14 1.19 9.02
C ARG A 181 2.63 1.39 7.59
N GLY A 182 2.21 2.48 6.97
CA GLY A 182 2.70 2.86 5.64
C GLY A 182 2.33 4.27 5.20
N ILE A 183 2.84 4.63 4.04
CA ILE A 183 2.60 5.88 3.33
C ILE A 183 2.03 5.53 1.95
N LEU A 184 0.88 6.09 1.60
CA LEU A 184 0.29 6.02 0.26
C LEU A 184 0.24 7.42 -0.35
N ILE A 185 0.88 7.61 -1.49
CA ILE A 185 0.81 8.81 -2.32
C ILE A 185 -0.06 8.46 -3.53
N LEU A 186 -1.17 9.15 -3.68
CA LEU A 186 -2.13 8.95 -4.78
C LEU A 186 -1.67 9.71 -6.03
N LYS A 187 -2.28 9.38 -7.18
CA LYS A 187 -1.99 10.02 -8.47
C LYS A 187 -2.25 11.54 -8.49
N ASP A 188 -3.14 12.02 -7.62
CA ASP A 188 -3.52 13.43 -7.47
C ASP A 188 -2.68 14.11 -6.39
N GLU A 189 -1.54 13.52 -6.00
CA GLU A 189 -0.62 13.98 -4.96
C GLU A 189 -1.18 14.00 -3.54
N CYS A 190 -2.42 13.56 -3.34
CA CYS A 190 -2.95 13.32 -1.99
C CYS A 190 -2.11 12.25 -1.29
N LYS A 191 -1.80 12.45 -0.02
CA LYS A 191 -0.94 11.58 0.77
C LYS A 191 -1.69 11.07 1.99
N TYR A 192 -1.61 9.76 2.24
CA TYR A 192 -1.99 9.16 3.52
C TYR A 192 -0.75 8.59 4.20
N GLU A 193 -0.62 8.81 5.50
CA GLU A 193 0.40 8.24 6.36
C GLU A 193 -0.24 7.72 7.63
N GLY A 194 -0.21 6.41 7.87
CA GLY A 194 -0.96 5.81 8.96
C GLY A 194 -1.01 4.29 8.90
N GLN A 195 -2.00 3.71 9.55
CA GLN A 195 -2.16 2.25 9.59
C GLN A 195 -2.99 1.76 8.40
N PHE A 196 -2.70 0.54 7.97
CA PHE A 196 -3.36 -0.18 6.91
C PHE A 196 -3.85 -1.50 7.46
N LYS A 197 -5.03 -1.91 7.00
CA LYS A 197 -5.57 -3.24 7.24
C LYS A 197 -6.26 -3.73 5.98
N ASN A 198 -5.87 -4.91 5.49
CA ASN A 198 -6.41 -5.50 4.27
C ASN A 198 -6.48 -4.51 3.08
N ASN A 199 -5.38 -3.81 2.78
CA ASN A 199 -5.28 -2.82 1.69
C ASN A 199 -6.06 -1.51 1.88
N THR A 200 -6.65 -1.26 3.05
CA THR A 200 -7.42 -0.03 3.33
C THR A 200 -6.84 0.75 4.49
N PHE A 201 -7.03 2.08 4.51
CA PHE A 201 -6.66 2.91 5.66
C PHE A 201 -7.43 2.44 6.90
N HIS A 202 -6.72 2.39 8.03
CA HIS A 202 -7.27 1.94 9.30
C HIS A 202 -6.56 2.60 10.47
N GLY A 203 -7.15 2.50 11.68
CA GLY A 203 -6.55 3.01 12.91
C GLY A 203 -6.22 4.50 12.81
N GLU A 204 -5.14 4.91 13.46
CA GLU A 204 -4.68 6.30 13.43
C GLU A 204 -3.89 6.61 12.16
N GLY A 205 -4.13 7.79 11.58
CA GLY A 205 -3.36 8.28 10.44
C GLY A 205 -3.57 9.76 10.15
N THR A 206 -2.84 10.23 9.15
CA THR A 206 -2.93 11.58 8.60
C THR A 206 -3.20 11.48 7.11
N PHE A 207 -4.25 12.16 6.64
CA PHE A 207 -4.55 12.33 5.22
C PHE A 207 -4.33 13.80 4.85
N GLN A 208 -3.50 14.04 3.84
CA GLN A 208 -3.23 15.34 3.26
C GLN A 208 -3.79 15.37 1.84
N TRP A 209 -4.59 16.40 1.58
CA TRP A 209 -5.15 16.68 0.27
C TRP A 209 -4.23 17.55 -0.57
N ASN A 210 -4.44 17.52 -1.89
CA ASN A 210 -3.69 18.34 -2.85
C ASN A 210 -3.95 19.85 -2.72
N ASP A 211 -5.09 20.26 -2.15
CA ASP A 211 -5.40 21.65 -1.82
C ASP A 211 -4.66 22.14 -0.55
N GLY A 212 -3.91 21.27 0.11
CA GLY A 212 -3.17 21.55 1.34
C GLY A 212 -3.98 21.35 2.62
N SER A 213 -5.26 20.97 2.53
CA SER A 213 -5.99 20.55 3.71
C SER A 213 -5.40 19.25 4.30
N VAL A 214 -5.60 19.05 5.60
CA VAL A 214 -5.05 17.93 6.36
C VAL A 214 -6.07 17.43 7.37
N TYR A 215 -6.19 16.11 7.51
CA TYR A 215 -6.94 15.45 8.56
C TYR A 215 -6.01 14.50 9.31
N THR A 216 -6.04 14.56 10.65
CA THR A 216 -5.33 13.63 11.52
C THR A 216 -6.33 13.01 12.49
N GLY A 217 -6.40 11.69 12.55
CA GLY A 217 -7.28 10.98 13.48
C GLY A 217 -7.58 9.55 13.04
N THR A 218 -8.73 9.04 13.48
CA THR A 218 -9.09 7.63 13.29
C THR A 218 -9.71 7.35 11.91
N PHE A 219 -9.34 6.21 11.32
CA PHE A 219 -9.83 5.67 10.06
C PHE A 219 -10.38 4.24 10.23
N THR A 220 -11.50 3.95 9.55
CA THR A 220 -12.08 2.61 9.50
C THR A 220 -12.48 2.26 8.07
N LYS A 221 -11.91 1.17 7.52
CA LYS A 221 -12.20 0.69 6.15
C LYS A 221 -12.04 1.79 5.08
N GLY A 222 -11.00 2.63 5.22
CA GLY A 222 -10.73 3.73 4.30
C GLY A 222 -11.50 5.03 4.56
N GLN A 223 -12.38 5.06 5.56
CA GLN A 223 -13.21 6.23 5.88
C GLN A 223 -12.69 6.95 7.12
N ILE A 224 -12.81 8.27 7.14
CA ILE A 224 -12.61 9.08 8.34
C ILE A 224 -13.78 8.81 9.29
N LEU A 225 -13.49 8.15 10.41
CA LEU A 225 -14.49 7.71 11.38
C LEU A 225 -13.87 7.69 12.77
N GLY A 226 -14.43 8.48 13.69
CA GLY A 226 -13.93 8.63 15.05
C GLY A 226 -13.46 10.06 15.35
N PHE A 227 -12.61 10.22 16.36
CA PHE A 227 -12.09 11.53 16.73
C PHE A 227 -10.92 11.94 15.84
N GLY A 228 -10.85 13.23 15.53
CA GLY A 228 -9.74 13.78 14.75
C GLY A 228 -9.74 15.31 14.68
N GLN A 229 -8.72 15.82 13.98
CA GLN A 229 -8.53 17.22 13.66
C GLN A 229 -8.45 17.38 12.14
N TYR A 230 -9.32 18.21 11.59
CA TYR A 230 -9.26 18.67 10.21
C TYR A 230 -8.78 20.12 10.14
N MET A 231 -7.89 20.43 9.20
CA MET A 231 -7.43 21.77 8.89
C MET A 231 -7.58 22.00 7.39
N ASN A 232 -8.34 23.02 6.99
CA ASN A 232 -8.45 23.36 5.56
C ASN A 232 -7.25 24.19 5.07
N SER A 233 -7.21 24.46 3.76
CA SER A 233 -6.17 25.28 3.11
C SER A 233 -6.07 26.72 3.68
N ASN A 234 -7.17 27.25 4.22
CA ASN A 234 -7.23 28.55 4.89
C ASN A 234 -6.85 28.50 6.38
N ARG A 235 -6.27 27.39 6.86
CA ARG A 235 -5.85 27.16 8.26
C ARG A 235 -6.98 27.19 9.30
N ILE A 236 -8.23 27.06 8.86
CA ILE A 236 -9.37 26.86 9.76
C ILE A 236 -9.30 25.44 10.30
N GLN A 237 -9.30 25.29 11.61
CA GLN A 237 -9.22 24.00 12.29
C GLN A 237 -10.56 23.60 12.88
N MET A 238 -10.89 22.31 12.71
CA MET A 238 -12.07 21.66 13.24
C MET A 238 -11.62 20.42 14.01
N ILE A 239 -11.99 20.33 15.27
CA ILE A 239 -11.67 19.19 16.13
C ILE A 239 -12.99 18.59 16.62
N GLY A 240 -13.14 17.28 16.49
CA GLY A 240 -14.40 16.63 16.85
C GLY A 240 -14.48 15.15 16.49
N HIS A 241 -15.69 14.60 16.62
CA HIS A 241 -16.04 13.24 16.23
C HIS A 241 -16.70 13.24 14.84
N PHE A 242 -16.13 12.49 13.90
CA PHE A 242 -16.54 12.34 12.51
C PHE A 242 -17.27 11.02 12.33
N THR A 243 -18.47 11.03 11.73
CA THR A 243 -19.38 9.87 11.76
C THR A 243 -19.53 9.08 10.47
N GLU A 244 -19.07 9.56 9.32
CA GLU A 244 -18.90 8.77 8.08
C GLU A 244 -18.51 9.72 6.92
N LEU A 245 -17.23 9.95 6.67
CA LEU A 245 -16.81 10.57 5.39
C LEU A 245 -16.41 9.45 4.43
N LYS A 246 -17.29 9.17 3.45
CA LYS A 246 -17.22 7.94 2.63
C LYS A 246 -15.97 7.82 1.76
N GLN A 247 -15.27 8.91 1.48
CA GLN A 247 -13.92 8.95 0.93
C GLN A 247 -13.23 10.24 1.36
N PRO A 248 -11.90 10.37 1.32
CA PRO A 248 -11.25 11.64 1.60
C PRO A 248 -11.65 12.75 0.61
N ARG A 249 -12.14 12.43 -0.59
CA ARG A 249 -12.63 13.43 -1.55
C ARG A 249 -13.92 14.08 -1.06
N VAL A 250 -13.82 15.09 -0.21
CA VAL A 250 -14.96 15.78 0.38
C VAL A 250 -14.73 17.26 0.25
N ASP A 251 -15.72 17.98 -0.28
CA ASP A 251 -15.72 19.44 -0.23
C ASP A 251 -15.96 19.91 1.23
N GLN A 252 -15.67 21.18 1.50
CA GLN A 252 -15.83 21.72 2.86
C GLN A 252 -17.28 21.71 3.37
N LYS A 253 -18.28 21.69 2.47
CA LYS A 253 -19.71 21.70 2.81
C LYS A 253 -20.16 20.34 3.34
N GLU A 254 -19.66 19.25 2.76
CA GLU A 254 -19.98 17.88 3.15
C GLU A 254 -19.22 17.48 4.45
N ILE A 255 -18.00 17.99 4.67
CA ILE A 255 -17.32 17.88 5.99
C ILE A 255 -18.18 18.52 7.09
N ASN A 256 -18.71 19.73 6.86
CA ASN A 256 -19.54 20.42 7.83
C ASN A 256 -20.86 19.67 8.14
N GLN A 257 -21.39 18.90 7.18
CA GLN A 257 -22.66 18.19 7.35
C GLN A 257 -22.55 16.89 8.18
N HIS A 258 -21.35 16.33 8.35
CA HIS A 258 -21.16 15.00 8.96
C HIS A 258 -20.45 15.05 10.34
N LEU A 259 -20.31 16.25 10.88
CA LEU A 259 -19.71 16.54 12.18
C LEU A 259 -20.77 16.63 13.28
N GLN A 260 -20.60 15.87 14.36
CA GLN A 260 -21.56 15.87 15.49
C GLN A 260 -21.20 16.86 16.61
N THR A 261 -19.92 17.19 16.81
CA THR A 261 -19.46 18.15 17.82
C THR A 261 -18.26 18.91 17.28
N ILE A 262 -18.39 20.23 17.04
CA ILE A 262 -17.30 21.10 16.58
C ILE A 262 -16.82 21.97 17.74
N ILE A 263 -15.52 21.96 18.02
CA ILE A 263 -14.83 23.12 18.59
C ILE A 263 -14.16 23.84 17.42
N PHE A 264 -14.68 25.02 17.08
CA PHE A 264 -14.14 25.85 16.01
C PHE A 264 -13.01 26.71 16.58
N VAL A 265 -11.77 26.45 16.16
CA VAL A 265 -10.61 27.22 16.61
C VAL A 265 -10.20 28.15 15.47
N ASN A 266 -10.66 29.39 15.53
CA ASN A 266 -10.16 30.46 14.68
C ASN A 266 -9.25 31.37 15.52
N GLN A 267 -7.97 31.43 15.18
CA GLN A 267 -6.96 32.22 15.91
C GLN A 267 -7.29 33.72 15.94
N GLN A 268 -8.03 34.29 14.97
CA GLN A 268 -8.38 35.72 14.99
C GLN A 268 -9.70 36.04 15.71
N ASN A 269 -10.63 35.08 15.78
CA ASN A 269 -11.91 35.30 16.46
C ASN A 269 -11.87 35.01 17.96
N GLN A 270 -10.93 34.20 18.44
CA GLN A 270 -10.79 33.94 19.87
C GLN A 270 -10.43 35.19 20.66
N THR A 271 -9.53 36.05 20.16
CA THR A 271 -9.18 37.32 20.85
C THR A 271 -10.40 38.24 20.96
N LEU A 272 -11.15 38.42 19.87
CA LEU A 272 -12.32 39.29 19.86
C LEU A 272 -13.50 38.72 20.68
N MET A 273 -13.65 37.39 20.72
CA MET A 273 -14.70 36.72 21.52
C MET A 273 -14.35 36.71 23.00
N ILE A 274 -13.08 36.48 23.37
CA ILE A 274 -12.58 36.58 24.74
C ILE A 274 -12.71 38.02 25.24
N GLU A 275 -12.32 39.03 24.46
CA GLU A 275 -12.50 40.44 24.84
C GLU A 275 -13.97 40.82 25.06
N LYS A 276 -14.89 40.33 24.21
CA LYS A 276 -16.33 40.57 24.38
C LYS A 276 -16.88 39.89 25.63
N ILE A 277 -16.43 38.67 25.93
CA ILE A 277 -16.83 37.93 27.14
C ILE A 277 -16.29 38.64 28.38
N LEU A 278 -15.01 39.04 28.39
CA LEU A 278 -14.40 39.78 29.50
C LEU A 278 -15.11 41.11 29.75
N ASN A 279 -15.46 41.85 28.70
CA ASN A 279 -16.19 43.12 28.83
C ASN A 279 -17.62 42.92 29.37
N GLN A 280 -18.30 41.82 29.01
CA GLN A 280 -19.59 41.49 29.61
C GLN A 280 -19.46 41.07 31.09
N LEU A 281 -18.42 40.31 31.44
CA LEU A 281 -18.14 39.93 32.82
C LEU A 281 -17.83 41.16 33.69
N ASP A 282 -17.09 42.14 33.18
CA ASP A 282 -16.82 43.41 33.88
C ASP A 282 -18.10 44.21 34.16
N LYS A 283 -19.02 44.27 33.19
CA LYS A 283 -20.33 44.92 33.38
C LYS A 283 -21.17 44.22 34.45
N ILE A 284 -21.15 42.89 34.48
CA ILE A 284 -21.83 42.11 35.51
C ILE A 284 -21.18 42.34 36.88
N HIS A 285 -19.85 42.37 36.95
CA HIS A 285 -19.13 42.69 38.19
C HIS A 285 -19.44 44.10 38.72
N GLN A 286 -19.49 45.10 37.84
CA GLN A 286 -19.89 46.47 38.20
C GLN A 286 -21.34 46.52 38.70
N PHE A 287 -22.26 45.81 38.05
CA PHE A 287 -23.65 45.72 38.48
C PHE A 287 -23.80 45.03 39.84
N ILE A 288 -23.06 43.96 40.09
CA ILE A 288 -23.04 43.26 41.38
C ILE A 288 -22.42 44.16 42.46
N SER A 289 -21.34 44.88 42.16
CA SER A 289 -20.72 45.85 43.07
C SER A 289 -21.68 46.99 43.43
N PHE A 290 -22.36 47.57 42.43
CA PHE A 290 -23.40 48.58 42.60
C PHE A 290 -24.57 48.07 43.43
N SER A 291 -25.03 46.84 43.15
CA SER A 291 -26.09 46.18 43.90
C SER A 291 -25.67 45.91 45.35
N LYS A 292 -24.46 45.40 45.60
CA LYS A 292 -23.91 45.19 46.95
C LYS A 292 -23.80 46.50 47.74
N LYS A 293 -23.45 47.62 47.09
CA LYS A 293 -23.38 48.95 47.71
C LYS A 293 -24.76 49.50 48.11
N ASN A 294 -25.80 49.17 47.33
CA ASN A 294 -27.19 49.60 47.58
C ASN A 294 -28.02 48.62 48.43
N LEU A 295 -27.53 47.39 48.68
CA LEU A 295 -28.19 46.35 49.49
C LEU A 295 -27.97 46.48 51.01
N THR A 296 -27.57 47.65 51.51
CA THR A 296 -27.41 47.92 52.95
C THR A 296 -28.71 48.32 53.66
N LYS A 297 -29.88 48.29 53.00
CA LYS A 297 -31.18 48.48 53.67
C LYS A 297 -32.24 47.45 53.24
N THR A 298 -32.83 46.82 54.26
CA THR A 298 -34.07 46.01 54.29
C THR A 298 -33.99 44.50 53.97
N ASN A 299 -34.63 43.68 54.82
CA ASN A 299 -34.19 42.33 55.19
C ASN A 299 -35.07 41.15 54.70
N SER A 300 -35.94 41.31 53.69
CA SER A 300 -36.68 40.16 53.11
C SER A 300 -36.22 39.77 51.70
N PHE A 301 -35.55 40.67 50.97
CA PHE A 301 -34.99 40.40 49.64
C PHE A 301 -33.65 39.63 49.67
N LYS A 302 -33.03 39.55 50.84
CA LYS A 302 -31.67 39.03 51.07
C LYS A 302 -31.54 37.51 50.82
N LEU A 303 -32.58 36.74 51.15
CA LEU A 303 -32.55 35.26 51.07
C LEU A 303 -32.74 34.73 49.64
N ASN A 304 -33.46 35.46 48.77
CA ASN A 304 -33.77 35.02 47.41
C ASN A 304 -32.62 35.28 46.40
N ILE A 305 -31.74 36.23 46.70
CA ILE A 305 -30.56 36.51 45.87
C ILE A 305 -29.37 35.65 46.31
N LEU A 306 -29.18 35.42 47.61
CA LEU A 306 -28.11 34.55 48.14
C LEU A 306 -28.27 33.08 47.71
N SER A 307 -29.50 32.59 47.49
CA SER A 307 -29.73 31.24 46.96
C SER A 307 -29.37 31.10 45.48
N ARG A 308 -29.50 32.17 44.68
CA ARG A 308 -29.06 32.22 43.27
C ARG A 308 -27.55 32.48 43.11
N ILE A 309 -26.88 33.04 44.13
CA ILE A 309 -25.43 33.32 44.15
C ILE A 309 -24.59 32.09 44.54
N LYS A 310 -25.17 31.01 45.08
CA LYS A 310 -24.43 29.78 45.48
C LYS A 310 -23.63 29.07 44.36
N ASN A 311 -23.73 29.52 43.11
CA ASN A 311 -22.90 29.06 41.99
C ASN A 311 -21.63 29.93 41.75
N GLU A 312 -21.16 30.69 42.75
CA GLU A 312 -19.90 31.43 42.68
C GLU A 312 -18.67 30.53 42.49
N SER A 313 -18.72 29.24 42.89
CA SER A 313 -17.62 28.28 42.69
C SER A 313 -17.34 28.05 41.20
N SER A 314 -18.38 27.99 40.37
CA SER A 314 -18.28 27.79 38.93
C SER A 314 -17.84 29.04 38.18
N LEU A 315 -18.24 30.23 38.63
CA LEU A 315 -17.87 31.49 37.98
C LEU A 315 -16.44 31.91 38.35
N LEU A 316 -16.04 31.77 39.62
CA LEU A 316 -14.67 32.02 40.05
C LEU A 316 -13.69 31.01 39.41
N PHE A 317 -14.09 29.75 39.28
CA PHE A 317 -13.31 28.72 38.58
C PHE A 317 -13.20 29.01 37.08
N MET A 318 -14.29 29.41 36.41
CA MET A 318 -14.23 29.82 35.00
C MET A 318 -13.38 31.08 34.79
N THR A 319 -13.47 32.09 35.68
CA THR A 319 -12.65 33.30 35.60
C THR A 319 -11.17 33.01 35.88
N GLN A 320 -10.85 32.09 36.81
CA GLN A 320 -9.49 31.63 37.04
C GLN A 320 -8.94 30.83 35.86
N CYS A 321 -9.74 29.95 35.23
CA CYS A 321 -9.36 29.23 34.02
C CYS A 321 -9.12 30.16 32.82
N LEU A 322 -9.95 31.20 32.66
CA LEU A 322 -9.82 32.18 31.59
C LEU A 322 -8.63 33.13 31.81
N ASN A 323 -8.35 33.55 33.04
CA ASN A 323 -7.16 34.35 33.37
C ASN A 323 -5.85 33.54 33.24
N LEU A 324 -5.86 32.26 33.61
CA LEU A 324 -4.72 31.35 33.38
C LEU A 324 -4.45 31.10 31.89
N GLN A 325 -5.47 31.17 31.03
CA GLN A 325 -5.30 31.14 29.58
C GLN A 325 -4.79 32.48 29.02
N ARG A 326 -5.21 33.62 29.59
CA ARG A 326 -4.71 34.96 29.22
C ARG A 326 -3.22 35.12 29.49
N ASP A 327 -2.72 34.73 30.66
CA ASP A 327 -1.31 34.92 31.04
C ASP A 327 -0.35 33.95 30.34
N ARG A 328 -0.86 32.96 29.58
CA ARG A 328 -0.06 32.09 28.71
C ARG A 328 -0.01 32.55 27.25
N ILE A 329 -0.77 33.58 26.89
CA ILE A 329 -0.92 34.08 25.50
C ILE A 329 -0.22 35.44 25.31
N ILE A 330 0.12 36.16 26.39
CA ILE A 330 1.13 37.24 26.36
C ILE A 330 2.51 36.59 26.51
#